data_AF-A0A3P3YE84-F1
#
_entry.id   AF-A0A3P3YE84-F1
#
_cell.length_a   1.000
_cell.length_b   1.000
_cell.length_c   1.000
_cell.angle_alpha   90.00
_cell.angle_beta   90.00
_cell.angle_gamma   90.00
#
_symmetry.space_group_name_H-M   'P 1'
#
loop_
_entity.id
_entity.type
_entity.pdbx_description
1 polymer ?
#
loop_
_entity_poly.entity_id
_entity_poly.type
_entity_poly.pdbx_seq_one_letter_code
_entity_poly.pdbx_strand_id
1 'polypeptide(L)'
;MMQNHGRQLNLSHEYQLVFIEAQRGTHVFEIKYGAAYRNASSAAPVDVDTSNRLRLMSSTMNGFDKAKVLFETPLTPGVFHNFTVTIDWERATPMAYCSQGNAPLELVVPTTSNAVGRPGAEFHVGIVKLPVGPPNSVVFDGFQERGIHESLVYGRVFVEDSTAGVVALPPF
;
A
#
# COMPACT_ATOMS: atom_id res chain seq x y z
N MET A 1 -4.24 -7.48 -6.15
CA MET A 1 -3.18 -7.01 -7.08
C MET A 1 -2.18 -8.11 -7.36
N MET A 2 -1.50 -8.12 -8.51
CA MET A 2 -0.53 -9.15 -8.90
C MET A 2 0.67 -8.52 -9.62
N GLN A 3 1.88 -9.00 -9.35
CA GLN A 3 3.06 -8.61 -10.13
C GLN A 3 3.08 -9.35 -11.46
N ASN A 4 3.29 -8.60 -12.56
CA ASN A 4 3.39 -9.18 -13.89
C ASN A 4 4.75 -9.86 -14.11
N HIS A 5 4.75 -11.07 -14.64
CA HIS A 5 5.98 -11.75 -15.02
C HIS A 5 6.68 -11.01 -16.17
N GLY A 6 7.97 -10.69 -15.98
CA GLY A 6 8.79 -9.98 -16.97
C GLY A 6 8.69 -8.45 -16.92
N ARG A 7 7.91 -7.88 -16.01
CA ARG A 7 7.80 -6.42 -15.76
C ARG A 7 7.72 -6.12 -14.26
N GLN A 8 8.67 -6.68 -13.52
CA GLN A 8 8.73 -6.58 -12.06
C GLN A 8 9.00 -5.14 -11.63
N LEU A 9 8.53 -4.78 -10.43
CA LEU A 9 8.83 -3.48 -9.86
C LEU A 9 10.29 -3.46 -9.37
N ASN A 10 10.99 -2.34 -9.53
CA ASN A 10 12.39 -2.21 -9.09
C ASN A 10 12.48 -2.03 -7.56
N LEU A 11 13.04 -3.02 -6.85
CA LEU A 11 13.12 -3.05 -5.40
C LEU A 11 13.93 -1.90 -4.76
N SER A 12 14.76 -1.16 -5.50
CA SER A 12 15.49 0.00 -4.94
C SER A 12 14.61 1.20 -4.63
N HIS A 13 13.40 1.24 -5.17
CA HIS A 13 12.45 2.33 -4.97
C HIS A 13 11.36 1.97 -3.97
N GLU A 14 10.79 2.97 -3.31
CA GLU A 14 9.52 2.83 -2.61
C GLU A 14 8.37 3.02 -3.60
N TYR A 15 7.36 2.15 -3.52
CA TYR A 15 6.11 2.28 -4.26
C TYR A 15 4.96 2.51 -3.30
N GLN A 16 4.08 3.43 -3.66
CA GLN A 16 2.77 3.65 -3.05
C GLN A 16 1.72 3.10 -4.02
N LEU A 17 1.00 2.04 -3.63
CA LEU A 17 0.19 1.24 -4.56
C LEU A 17 -1.32 1.48 -4.43
N VAL A 18 -1.82 1.48 -3.20
CA VAL A 18 -3.24 1.67 -2.91
C VAL A 18 -3.32 2.46 -1.61
N PHE A 19 -3.95 3.62 -1.63
CA PHE A 19 -4.07 4.47 -0.45
C PHE A 19 -5.33 5.32 -0.50
N ILE A 20 -5.75 5.78 0.68
CA ILE A 20 -6.77 6.82 0.80
C ILE A 20 -6.11 8.08 1.32
N GLU A 21 -6.15 9.16 0.54
CA GLU A 21 -5.59 10.45 0.88
C GLU A 21 -6.60 11.30 1.66
N ALA A 22 -6.36 11.47 2.97
CA ALA A 22 -7.26 12.22 3.85
C ALA A 22 -7.17 13.74 3.64
N GLN A 23 -5.93 14.21 3.45
CA GLN A 23 -5.52 15.56 3.12
C GLN A 23 -4.20 15.46 2.37
N ARG A 24 -3.80 16.51 1.65
CA ARG A 24 -2.62 16.51 0.78
C ARG A 24 -1.38 15.91 1.47
N GLY A 25 -0.91 14.77 0.98
CA GLY A 25 0.28 14.06 1.47
C GLY A 25 0.07 13.25 2.76
N THR A 26 -1.17 13.02 3.20
CA THR A 26 -1.50 12.22 4.39
C THR A 26 -2.45 11.08 4.04
N HIS A 27 -2.15 9.89 4.53
CA HIS A 27 -2.88 8.67 4.18
C HIS A 27 -3.62 8.11 5.39
N VAL A 28 -4.85 7.62 5.19
CA VAL A 28 -5.59 6.86 6.20
C VAL A 28 -5.00 5.46 6.36
N PHE A 29 -4.70 4.83 5.23
CA PHE A 29 -3.86 3.65 5.09
C PHE A 29 -3.14 3.74 3.75
N GLU A 30 -2.11 2.93 3.59
CA GLU A 30 -1.39 2.79 2.32
C GLU A 30 -0.83 1.37 2.19
N ILE A 31 -0.89 0.79 0.99
CA ILE A 31 -0.14 -0.41 0.65
C ILE A 31 1.15 0.03 -0.06
N LYS A 32 2.30 -0.27 0.56
CA LYS A 32 3.64 0.01 0.04
C LYS A 32 4.32 -1.24 -0.49
N TYR A 33 5.34 -1.03 -1.32
CA TYR A 33 6.27 -2.07 -1.78
C TYR A 33 7.69 -1.50 -2.00
N GLY A 34 8.70 -2.35 -2.08
CA GLY A 34 10.09 -1.98 -2.37
C GLY A 34 10.87 -1.46 -1.16
N ALA A 35 12.06 -0.90 -1.37
CA ALA A 35 12.88 -0.34 -0.29
C ALA A 35 12.22 0.94 0.27
N ALA A 36 12.26 1.14 1.58
CA ALA A 36 11.68 2.34 2.20
C ALA A 36 12.40 3.61 1.71
N TYR A 37 11.62 4.64 1.36
CA TYR A 37 12.19 5.90 0.88
C TYR A 37 13.03 6.55 1.99
N ARG A 38 14.21 7.02 1.61
CA ARG A 38 15.11 7.78 2.48
C ARG A 38 15.53 9.04 1.74
N ASN A 39 15.30 10.19 2.36
CA ASN A 39 15.94 11.43 1.91
C ASN A 39 17.41 11.42 2.36
N ALA A 40 18.22 10.62 1.67
CA ALA A 40 19.62 10.37 2.03
C ALA A 40 20.49 10.36 0.76
N SER A 41 21.77 10.69 0.94
CA SER A 41 22.75 10.74 -0.14
C SER A 41 23.05 9.40 -0.82
N SER A 42 22.69 8.30 -0.17
CA SER A 42 22.75 6.95 -0.72
C SER A 42 21.37 6.30 -0.73
N ALA A 43 21.11 5.48 -1.75
CA ALA A 43 19.92 4.64 -1.79
C ALA A 43 19.87 3.74 -0.53
N ALA A 44 18.66 3.43 -0.06
CA ALA A 44 18.49 2.43 0.98
C ALA A 44 19.07 1.09 0.48
N PRO A 45 19.76 0.32 1.34
CA PRO A 45 20.15 -1.04 0.98
C PRO A 45 18.91 -1.82 0.55
N VAL A 46 18.98 -2.44 -0.63
CA VAL A 46 17.94 -3.40 -1.05
C VAL A 46 18.20 -4.68 -0.28
N ASP A 47 17.41 -4.88 0.75
CA ASP A 47 17.26 -6.17 1.40
C ASP A 47 16.03 -6.85 0.81
N VAL A 48 16.22 -7.97 0.11
CA VAL A 48 15.14 -8.67 -0.59
C VAL A 48 14.06 -9.16 0.38
N ASP A 49 14.44 -9.52 1.61
CA ASP A 49 13.51 -10.08 2.59
C ASP A 49 12.53 -9.00 3.10
N THR A 50 12.98 -7.74 3.17
CA THR A 50 12.17 -6.60 3.60
C THR A 50 11.58 -5.79 2.45
N SER A 51 12.26 -5.73 1.30
CA SER A 51 11.85 -4.93 0.14
C SER A 51 10.85 -5.65 -0.76
N ASN A 52 10.88 -6.99 -0.83
CA ASN A 52 9.93 -7.78 -1.61
C ASN A 52 8.62 -8.07 -0.84
N ARG A 53 8.10 -7.08 -0.11
CA ARG A 53 6.89 -7.24 0.70
C ARG A 53 5.87 -6.16 0.41
N LEU A 54 4.63 -6.59 0.19
CA LEU A 54 3.47 -5.70 0.29
C LEU A 54 3.30 -5.37 1.76
N ARG A 55 3.29 -4.08 2.09
CA ARG A 55 3.17 -3.59 3.47
C ARG A 55 1.94 -2.72 3.58
N LEU A 56 0.94 -3.17 4.35
CA LEU A 56 -0.18 -2.34 4.76
C LEU A 56 0.27 -1.44 5.91
N MET A 57 0.27 -0.14 5.66
CA MET A 57 0.71 0.89 6.58
C MET A 57 -0.47 1.51 7.33
N SER A 58 -0.25 1.88 8.59
CA SER A 58 -1.15 2.73 9.37
C SER A 58 -1.19 4.15 8.81
N SER A 59 -2.09 4.96 9.37
CA SER A 59 -2.26 6.36 9.04
C SER A 59 -0.97 7.17 9.20
N THR A 60 -0.82 8.19 8.36
CA THR A 60 0.27 9.18 8.44
C THR A 60 -0.21 10.55 8.94
N MET A 61 -1.47 10.65 9.36
CA MET A 61 -2.06 11.90 9.86
C MET A 61 -1.45 12.32 11.20
N ASN A 62 -1.48 13.62 11.50
CA ASN A 62 -0.92 14.21 12.74
C ASN A 62 -1.43 13.47 14.00
N GLY A 63 -0.49 13.11 14.89
CA GLY A 63 -0.74 12.24 16.05
C GLY A 63 -0.41 10.75 15.80
N PHE A 64 -0.20 10.37 14.53
CA PHE A 64 0.30 9.08 14.05
C PHE A 64 1.45 9.29 13.04
N ASP A 65 2.27 10.31 13.28
CA ASP A 65 3.36 10.83 12.44
C ASP A 65 4.49 9.82 12.12
N LYS A 66 4.38 8.58 12.61
CA LYS A 66 5.27 7.46 12.29
C LYS A 66 4.41 6.29 11.83
N ALA A 67 3.99 6.33 10.57
CA ALA A 67 3.29 5.23 9.92
C ALA A 67 3.96 3.89 10.26
N LYS A 68 3.19 2.94 10.78
CA LYS A 68 3.67 1.61 11.17
C LYS A 68 3.18 0.59 10.17
N VAL A 69 3.96 -0.47 9.98
CA VAL A 69 3.46 -1.66 9.28
C VAL A 69 2.40 -2.32 10.17
N LEU A 70 1.18 -2.43 9.67
CA LEU A 70 0.08 -3.16 10.30
C LEU A 70 0.10 -4.63 9.90
N PHE A 71 0.43 -4.89 8.64
CA PHE A 71 0.56 -6.23 8.06
C PHE A 71 1.53 -6.20 6.88
N GLU A 72 2.23 -7.31 6.67
CA GLU A 72 3.05 -7.49 5.48
C GLU A 72 3.04 -8.93 4.98
N THR A 73 3.22 -9.09 3.68
CA THR A 73 3.34 -10.39 3.03
C THR A 73 4.28 -10.31 1.82
N PRO A 74 5.05 -11.35 1.49
CA PRO A 74 5.82 -11.39 0.24
C PRO A 74 4.94 -11.13 -0.98
N LEU A 75 5.44 -10.35 -1.95
CA LEU A 75 4.78 -10.24 -3.26
C LEU A 75 5.22 -11.42 -4.14
N THR A 76 4.40 -12.47 -4.19
CA THR A 76 4.67 -13.63 -5.04
C THR A 76 4.36 -13.32 -6.52
N PRO A 77 5.32 -13.47 -7.46
CA PRO A 77 5.08 -13.26 -8.88
C PRO A 77 3.97 -14.16 -9.42
N GLY A 78 3.08 -13.61 -10.26
CA GLY A 78 1.99 -14.37 -10.90
C GLY A 78 0.84 -14.78 -9.98
N VAL A 79 0.86 -14.35 -8.71
CA VAL A 79 -0.20 -14.64 -7.74
C VAL A 79 -0.95 -13.36 -7.40
N PHE A 80 -2.28 -13.40 -7.49
CA PHE A 80 -3.12 -12.32 -6.97
C PHE A 80 -3.04 -12.28 -5.44
N HIS A 81 -2.73 -11.12 -4.90
CA HIS A 81 -2.82 -10.80 -3.48
C HIS A 81 -4.08 -9.98 -3.28
N ASN A 82 -5.05 -10.57 -2.61
CA ASN A 82 -6.35 -9.96 -2.37
C ASN A 82 -6.28 -9.20 -1.04
N PHE A 83 -6.75 -7.96 -1.02
CA PHE A 83 -6.84 -7.15 0.19
C PHE A 83 -8.24 -6.62 0.35
N THR A 84 -8.71 -6.59 1.59
CA THR A 84 -9.89 -5.84 1.99
C THR A 84 -9.53 -5.03 3.22
N VAL A 85 -9.77 -3.73 3.18
CA VAL A 85 -9.55 -2.83 4.31
C VAL A 85 -10.89 -2.19 4.64
N THR A 86 -11.46 -2.59 5.76
CA THR A 86 -12.68 -1.99 6.31
C THR A 86 -12.25 -0.82 7.18
N ILE A 87 -12.89 0.34 7.02
CA ILE A 87 -12.60 1.54 7.80
C ILE A 87 -13.88 1.96 8.51
N ASP A 88 -13.85 1.94 9.83
CA ASP A 88 -14.86 2.62 10.64
C ASP A 88 -14.43 4.08 10.81
N TRP A 89 -15.13 4.97 10.11
CA TRP A 89 -14.85 6.41 10.10
C TRP A 89 -15.27 7.11 11.39
N GLU A 90 -16.24 6.57 12.13
CA GLU A 90 -16.73 7.15 13.38
C GLU A 90 -15.82 6.74 14.55
N ARG A 91 -15.41 5.46 14.57
CA ARG A 91 -14.58 4.89 15.64
C ARG A 91 -13.08 5.04 15.39
N ALA A 92 -12.69 5.47 14.19
CA ALA A 92 -11.28 5.58 13.78
C ALA A 92 -10.52 4.24 13.91
N THR A 93 -11.08 3.20 13.28
CA THR A 93 -10.49 1.85 13.32
C THR A 93 -10.51 1.15 11.97
N PRO A 94 -9.35 0.80 11.40
CA PRO A 94 -9.25 -0.16 10.32
C PRO A 94 -9.29 -1.61 10.83
N MET A 95 -9.74 -2.48 9.94
CA MET A 95 -9.62 -3.92 9.99
C MET A 95 -9.22 -4.39 8.60
N ALA A 96 -8.33 -5.38 8.49
CA ALA A 96 -7.87 -5.83 7.19
C ALA A 96 -7.88 -7.34 7.04
N TYR A 97 -8.23 -7.78 5.84
CA TYR A 97 -8.16 -9.16 5.39
C TYR A 97 -7.21 -9.28 4.21
N CYS A 98 -6.53 -10.43 4.12
CA CYS A 98 -5.66 -10.73 3.00
C CYS A 98 -5.78 -12.21 2.60
N SER A 99 -5.60 -12.49 1.31
CA SER A 99 -5.41 -13.86 0.81
C SER A 99 -4.57 -13.87 -0.46
N GLN A 100 -4.20 -15.06 -0.93
CA GLN A 100 -3.47 -15.28 -2.17
C GLN A 100 -4.25 -16.18 -3.14
N GLY A 101 -4.19 -15.85 -4.43
CA GLY A 101 -4.90 -16.56 -5.50
C GLY A 101 -6.41 -16.61 -5.23
N ASN A 102 -6.93 -17.83 -5.16
CA ASN A 102 -8.35 -18.11 -4.91
C ASN A 102 -8.62 -18.56 -3.46
N ALA A 103 -7.65 -18.39 -2.55
CA ALA A 103 -7.88 -18.70 -1.14
C ALA A 103 -8.89 -17.71 -0.51
N PRO A 104 -9.73 -18.16 0.43
CA PRO A 104 -10.63 -17.27 1.16
C PRO A 104 -9.85 -16.17 1.89
N LEU A 105 -10.47 -15.01 2.06
CA LEU A 105 -9.91 -13.90 2.82
C LEU A 105 -9.78 -14.25 4.30
N GLU A 106 -8.59 -14.04 4.86
CA GLU A 106 -8.31 -14.25 6.28
C GLU A 106 -8.07 -12.92 6.99
N LEU A 107 -8.53 -12.79 8.23
CA LEU A 107 -8.30 -11.61 9.05
C LEU A 107 -6.81 -11.50 9.39
N VAL A 108 -6.15 -10.45 8.90
CA VAL A 108 -4.70 -10.24 9.12
C VAL A 108 -4.39 -9.02 9.98
N VAL A 109 -5.31 -8.07 10.06
CA VAL A 109 -5.25 -6.94 11.00
C VAL A 109 -6.58 -6.89 11.74
N PRO A 110 -6.63 -7.26 13.03
CA PRO A 110 -7.84 -7.07 13.84
C PRO A 110 -8.14 -5.59 13.98
N THR A 111 -9.38 -5.26 14.36
CA THR A 111 -9.80 -3.88 14.61
C THR A 111 -8.82 -3.15 15.51
N THR A 112 -8.14 -2.15 14.96
CA THR A 112 -7.03 -1.45 15.62
C THR A 112 -7.27 0.06 15.56
N SER A 113 -6.89 0.81 16.58
CA SER A 113 -6.99 2.28 16.54
C SER A 113 -6.03 2.87 15.50
N ASN A 114 -6.56 3.76 14.66
CA ASN A 114 -5.78 4.44 13.63
C ASN A 114 -6.48 5.76 13.28
N ALA A 115 -5.73 6.86 13.14
CA ALA A 115 -6.35 8.10 12.70
C ALA A 115 -6.99 7.94 11.31
N VAL A 116 -8.29 8.16 11.25
CA VAL A 116 -9.06 8.25 10.01
C VAL A 116 -9.42 9.72 9.82
N GLY A 117 -9.32 10.21 8.59
CA GLY A 117 -9.75 11.57 8.27
C GLY A 117 -11.28 11.67 8.24
N ARG A 118 -11.78 12.45 7.29
CA ARG A 118 -13.22 12.48 7.00
C ARG A 118 -13.58 11.45 5.91
N PRO A 119 -14.81 10.93 5.91
CA PRO A 119 -15.37 10.24 4.75
C PRO A 119 -15.29 11.10 3.48
N GLY A 120 -15.24 10.45 2.31
CA GLY A 120 -15.13 11.13 1.01
C GLY A 120 -13.71 11.57 0.63
N ALA A 121 -12.70 11.01 1.29
CA ALA A 121 -11.29 11.13 0.92
C ALA A 121 -10.99 10.47 -0.44
N GLU A 122 -9.88 10.83 -1.08
CA GLU A 122 -9.53 10.34 -2.42
C GLU A 122 -8.97 8.92 -2.34
N PHE A 123 -9.59 7.98 -3.06
CA PHE A 123 -9.10 6.61 -3.16
C PHE A 123 -8.23 6.44 -4.40
N HIS A 124 -6.93 6.25 -4.17
CA HIS A 124 -5.93 6.12 -5.22
C HIS A 124 -5.58 4.65 -5.44
N VAL A 125 -5.68 4.22 -6.70
CA VAL A 125 -5.37 2.86 -7.13
C VAL A 125 -4.45 2.97 -8.33
N GLY A 126 -3.17 2.69 -8.14
CA GLY A 126 -2.16 2.89 -9.18
C GLY A 126 -0.76 2.67 -8.64
N ILE A 127 0.25 3.21 -9.32
CA ILE A 127 1.64 3.09 -8.88
C ILE A 127 2.23 4.48 -8.78
N VAL A 128 2.59 4.90 -7.57
CA VAL A 128 3.48 6.05 -7.35
C VAL A 128 4.86 5.48 -7.01
N LYS A 129 5.82 5.65 -7.91
CA LYS A 129 7.22 5.26 -7.70
C LYS A 129 7.98 6.46 -7.15
N LEU A 130 8.44 6.39 -5.90
CA LEU A 130 9.30 7.42 -5.32
C LEU A 130 10.72 7.31 -5.88
N PRO A 131 11.45 8.43 -6.02
CA PRO A 131 12.83 8.39 -6.51
C PRO A 131 13.81 7.83 -5.48
N VAL A 132 15.06 7.61 -5.90
CA VAL A 132 16.20 7.37 -4.99
C VAL A 132 17.15 8.58 -4.94
N GLY A 133 17.97 8.64 -3.88
CA GLY A 133 18.93 9.73 -3.62
C GLY A 133 18.32 10.87 -2.80
N PRO A 134 19.08 11.97 -2.57
CA PRO A 134 18.61 13.14 -1.82
C PRO A 134 18.07 14.20 -2.78
N PRO A 135 16.79 14.18 -3.18
CA PRO A 135 16.26 15.28 -3.98
C PRO A 135 16.05 16.51 -3.11
N ASN A 136 16.32 17.70 -3.66
CA ASN A 136 15.83 18.95 -3.04
C ASN A 136 14.29 18.98 -3.06
N SER A 137 13.68 18.37 -4.09
CA SER A 137 12.25 18.07 -4.16
C SER A 137 11.99 16.63 -4.60
N VAL A 138 11.32 15.83 -3.76
CA VAL A 138 10.92 14.44 -4.06
C VAL A 138 10.15 14.33 -5.39
N VAL A 139 9.43 15.40 -5.76
CA VAL A 139 8.62 15.45 -6.97
C VAL A 139 9.45 15.75 -8.23
N PHE A 140 10.55 16.50 -8.10
CA PHE A 140 11.23 17.11 -9.26
C PHE A 140 12.69 16.71 -9.44
N ASP A 141 13.42 16.37 -8.38
CA ASP A 141 14.89 16.28 -8.41
C ASP A 141 15.43 14.88 -8.12
N GLY A 142 14.54 13.89 -8.03
CA GLY A 142 14.90 12.53 -7.67
C GLY A 142 15.38 11.68 -8.85
N PHE A 143 16.25 10.70 -8.59
CA PHE A 143 16.68 9.76 -9.62
C PHE A 143 15.61 8.70 -9.90
N GLN A 144 15.41 8.43 -11.18
CA GLN A 144 14.59 7.35 -11.75
C GLN A 144 15.36 6.76 -12.94
N GLU A 145 15.29 5.45 -13.15
CA GLU A 145 15.92 4.84 -14.32
C GLU A 145 15.26 5.32 -15.64
N ARG A 146 16.05 5.32 -16.72
CA ARG A 146 15.49 5.52 -18.07
C ARG A 146 14.79 4.24 -18.54
N GLY A 147 13.72 4.40 -19.32
CA GLY A 147 13.04 3.26 -19.95
C GLY A 147 12.30 2.37 -18.95
N ILE A 148 11.65 2.96 -17.94
CA ILE A 148 10.86 2.24 -16.93
C ILE A 148 9.87 1.29 -17.61
N HIS A 149 9.99 -0.01 -17.30
CA HIS A 149 9.16 -1.07 -17.86
C HIS A 149 8.64 -1.98 -16.75
N GLU A 150 7.88 -1.37 -15.85
CA GLU A 150 7.38 -1.98 -14.63
C GLU A 150 5.85 -2.05 -14.67
N SER A 151 5.24 -3.07 -14.06
CA SER A 151 3.78 -3.17 -14.04
C SER A 151 3.22 -3.98 -12.87
N LEU A 152 2.04 -3.57 -12.43
CA LEU A 152 1.19 -4.29 -11.51
C LEU A 152 -0.20 -4.46 -12.14
N VAL A 153 -0.83 -5.62 -11.94
CA VAL A 153 -2.18 -5.90 -12.40
C VAL A 153 -3.15 -5.73 -11.23
N TYR A 154 -4.16 -4.88 -11.42
CA TYR A 154 -5.27 -4.71 -10.50
C TYR A 154 -6.50 -5.39 -11.07
N GLY A 155 -7.28 -6.04 -10.21
CA GLY A 155 -8.54 -6.69 -10.58
C GLY A 155 -9.52 -6.54 -9.43
N ARG A 156 -10.81 -6.41 -9.77
CA ARG A 156 -11.93 -6.35 -8.81
C ARG A 156 -11.73 -5.32 -7.72
N VAL A 157 -11.43 -4.10 -8.14
CA VAL A 157 -11.31 -2.96 -7.23
C VAL A 157 -12.70 -2.34 -7.09
N PHE A 158 -13.23 -2.35 -5.88
CA PHE A 158 -14.52 -1.75 -5.54
C PHE A 158 -14.50 -1.26 -4.10
N VAL A 159 -15.49 -0.43 -3.76
CA VAL A 159 -15.78 0.01 -2.40
C VAL A 159 -17.25 -0.33 -2.13
N GLU A 160 -17.52 -0.87 -0.96
CA GLU A 160 -18.88 -1.22 -0.53
C GLU A 160 -19.17 -0.67 0.86
N ASP A 161 -20.46 -0.52 1.17
CA ASP A 161 -20.93 -0.20 2.51
C ASP A 161 -21.20 -1.51 3.25
N SER A 162 -20.40 -1.79 4.29
CA SER A 162 -20.51 -2.98 5.12
C SER A 162 -21.23 -2.72 6.45
N THR A 163 -21.92 -1.59 6.63
CA THR A 163 -22.64 -1.24 7.88
C THR A 163 -23.74 -2.23 8.24
N ALA A 164 -24.30 -2.94 7.26
CA ALA A 164 -25.23 -4.05 7.47
C ALA A 164 -24.56 -5.37 7.94
N GLY A 165 -23.26 -5.35 8.23
CA GLY A 165 -22.49 -6.51 8.71
C GLY A 165 -22.07 -7.49 7.62
N VAL A 166 -22.31 -7.17 6.35
CA VAL A 166 -21.86 -7.98 5.20
C VAL A 166 -20.62 -7.32 4.62
N VAL A 167 -19.46 -7.95 4.85
CA VAL A 167 -18.28 -7.72 4.03
C VAL A 167 -18.32 -8.77 2.94
N ALA A 168 -18.27 -8.36 1.67
CA ALA A 168 -18.04 -9.30 0.60
C ALA A 168 -16.66 -9.93 0.83
N LEU A 169 -16.65 -11.24 1.14
CA LEU A 169 -15.44 -12.03 1.31
C LEU A 169 -15.16 -12.95 0.10
N PRO A 170 -15.23 -12.50 -1.17
CA PRO A 170 -14.97 -13.41 -2.27
C PRO A 170 -13.48 -13.81 -2.29
N PRO A 171 -13.17 -14.96 -2.90
CA PRO A 171 -12.94 -14.89 -4.33
C PRO A 171 -13.84 -15.87 -5.09
N PHE A 172 -14.62 -15.36 -6.05
CA PHE A 172 -15.20 -16.20 -7.11
C PHE A 172 -14.42 -16.05 -8.39
#